data_AF-A0A0F9TSJ0-F1
#
_entry.id   AF-A0A0F9TSJ0-F1
#
_cell.length_a   1.000
_cell.length_b   1.000
_cell.length_c   1.000
_cell.angle_alpha   90.00
_cell.angle_beta   90.00
_cell.angle_gamma   90.00
#
_symmetry.space_group_name_H-M   'P 1'
#
loop_
_entity.id
_entity.type
_entity.pdbx_description
1 polymer ?
#
loop_
_entity_poly.entity_id
_entity_poly.type
_entity_poly.pdbx_seq_one_letter_code
_entity_poly.pdbx_strand_id
1 'polypeptide(L)'
;MDREGIKKHRAVFDAWLDGAEVETKYSSQHAWHYTGQPDFVKHTEYRVKPVPETREVWVNVYPHRHSDQAYVTRNGANLGALEDRIACVPVTITFTPGEGLDHG
;
A
#
# COMPACT_ATOMS: atom_id res chain seq x y z
N MET A 1 24.45 -11.65 10.82
CA MET A 1 24.25 -10.19 10.81
C MET A 1 25.60 -9.50 10.77
N ASP A 2 25.89 -8.73 9.72
CA ASP A 2 27.12 -7.93 9.63
C ASP A 2 26.81 -6.44 9.87
N ARG A 3 27.83 -5.67 10.26
CA ARG A 3 27.68 -4.24 10.59
C ARG A 3 27.15 -3.44 9.40
N GLU A 4 27.51 -3.82 8.18
CA GLU A 4 27.12 -3.13 6.96
C GLU A 4 25.65 -3.38 6.59
N GLY A 5 25.15 -4.60 6.81
CA GLY A 5 23.75 -4.94 6.65
C GLY A 5 22.84 -4.15 7.61
N ILE A 6 23.22 -4.03 8.88
CA ILE A 6 22.49 -3.21 9.87
C ILE A 6 22.45 -1.74 9.42
N LYS A 7 23.59 -1.17 8.99
CA LYS A 7 23.63 0.23 8.55
C LYS A 7 22.73 0.47 7.33
N LYS A 8 22.78 -0.42 6.33
CA LYS A 8 21.95 -0.33 5.12
C LYS A 8 20.47 -0.32 5.47
N HIS A 9 20.08 -1.17 6.41
CA HIS A 9 18.68 -1.45 6.73
C HIS A 9 18.23 -0.84 8.05
N ARG A 10 18.93 0.19 8.54
CA ARG A 10 18.75 0.73 9.89
C ARG A 10 17.31 1.10 10.21
N ALA A 11 16.61 1.76 9.28
CA ALA A 11 15.21 2.14 9.50
C ALA A 11 14.28 0.93 9.68
N VAL A 12 14.50 -0.14 8.92
CA VAL A 12 13.71 -1.38 9.04
C VAL A 12 14.11 -2.16 10.29
N PHE A 13 15.39 -2.14 10.66
CA PHE A 13 15.90 -2.73 11.89
C PHE A 13 15.31 -2.07 13.14
N ASP A 14 15.34 -0.73 13.20
CA ASP A 14 14.79 0.04 14.31
C ASP A 14 13.27 -0.21 14.43
N ALA A 15 12.52 -0.20 13.31
CA ALA A 15 11.09 -0.51 13.32
C ALA A 15 10.79 -1.95 13.79
N TRP A 16 11.62 -2.92 13.42
CA TRP A 16 11.49 -4.30 13.90
C TRP A 16 11.75 -4.42 15.40
N LEU A 17 12.74 -3.69 15.93
CA LEU A 17 12.98 -3.61 17.38
C LEU A 17 11.79 -3.00 18.13
N ASP A 18 11.08 -2.06 17.49
CA ASP A 18 9.84 -1.48 18.00
C ASP A 18 8.62 -2.43 17.85
N GLY A 19 8.81 -3.64 17.30
CA GLY A 19 7.80 -4.68 17.18
C GLY A 19 7.07 -4.72 15.84
N ALA A 20 7.52 -3.99 14.82
CA ALA A 20 6.92 -4.03 13.49
C ALA A 20 7.20 -5.38 12.80
N GLU A 21 6.21 -5.85 12.03
CA GLU A 21 6.40 -6.99 11.13
C GLU A 21 7.27 -6.57 9.93
N VAL A 22 8.17 -7.46 9.49
CA VAL A 22 9.10 -7.20 8.38
C VAL A 22 8.87 -8.22 7.28
N GLU A 23 9.06 -7.78 6.04
CA GLU A 23 9.15 -8.64 4.87
C GLU A 23 10.55 -8.60 4.29
N THR A 24 10.97 -9.73 3.73
CA THR A 24 12.24 -9.93 3.04
C THR A 24 12.00 -10.28 1.58
N LYS A 25 12.88 -9.80 0.71
CA LYS A 25 12.94 -10.21 -0.70
C LYS A 25 14.38 -10.50 -1.07
N TYR A 26 14.62 -11.75 -1.46
CA TYR A 26 15.91 -12.16 -1.98
C TYR A 26 16.08 -11.61 -3.40
N SER A 27 17.31 -11.31 -3.81
CA SER A 27 17.62 -10.73 -5.12
C SER A 27 17.14 -11.58 -6.32
N SER A 28 16.99 -12.89 -6.13
CA SER A 28 16.47 -13.84 -7.12
C SER A 28 14.94 -13.96 -7.13
N GLN A 29 14.23 -13.28 -6.23
CA GLN A 29 12.79 -13.41 -6.05
C GLN A 29 12.04 -12.14 -6.44
N HIS A 30 10.85 -12.31 -7.00
CA HIS A 30 9.94 -11.22 -7.35
C HIS A 30 8.96 -10.86 -6.23
N ALA A 31 8.81 -11.72 -5.21
CA ALA A 31 7.81 -11.59 -4.15
C ALA A 31 8.46 -11.25 -2.80
N TRP A 32 7.72 -10.48 -2.00
CA TRP A 32 8.05 -10.23 -0.60
C TRP A 32 7.51 -11.36 0.27
N HIS A 33 8.29 -11.76 1.28
CA HIS A 33 7.94 -12.83 2.21
C HIS A 33 8.02 -12.32 3.65
N TYR A 34 7.02 -12.62 4.46
CA TYR A 34 7.07 -12.33 5.89
C TYR A 34 8.26 -13.04 6.57
N THR A 35 8.94 -12.33 7.48
CA THR A 35 9.95 -12.91 8.35
C THR A 35 9.82 -12.37 9.77
N GLY A 36 9.64 -13.28 10.74
CA GLY A 36 9.64 -12.92 12.16
C GLY A 36 11.05 -12.70 12.74
N GLN A 37 12.08 -13.19 12.06
CA GLN A 37 13.48 -13.11 12.50
C GLN A 37 14.38 -12.70 11.32
N PRO A 38 14.30 -11.43 10.86
CA PRO A 38 15.17 -10.92 9.80
C PRO A 38 16.65 -10.99 10.19
N ASP A 39 17.49 -11.55 9.31
CA ASP A 39 18.94 -11.68 9.47
C ASP A 39 19.73 -10.43 9.06
N PHE A 40 19.04 -9.46 8.43
CA PHE A 40 19.54 -8.16 7.95
C PHE A 40 20.86 -8.26 7.17
N VAL A 41 20.97 -9.22 6.25
CA VAL A 41 22.13 -9.35 5.39
C VAL A 41 22.13 -8.26 4.31
N LYS A 42 23.33 -7.73 4.03
CA LYS A 42 23.58 -6.66 3.04
C LYS A 42 22.89 -6.87 1.68
N HIS A 43 22.86 -8.11 1.19
CA HIS A 43 22.44 -8.44 -0.18
C HIS A 43 20.95 -8.75 -0.32
N THR A 44 20.21 -8.72 0.78
CA THR A 44 18.76 -8.93 0.81
C THR A 44 18.06 -7.58 0.96
N GLU A 45 16.86 -7.47 0.40
CA GLU A 45 15.98 -6.32 0.58
C GLU A 45 15.02 -6.61 1.74
N TYR A 46 14.82 -5.62 2.60
CA TYR A 46 13.86 -5.68 3.69
C TYR A 46 12.95 -4.46 3.63
N ARG A 47 11.70 -4.64 4.03
CA ARG A 47 10.77 -3.54 4.27
C ARG A 47 9.93 -3.84 5.50
N VAL A 48 9.47 -2.80 6.17
CA VAL A 48 8.37 -2.96 7.13
C VAL A 48 7.14 -3.43 6.35
N LYS A 49 6.49 -4.49 6.83
CA LYS A 49 5.28 -5.00 6.20
C LYS A 49 4.25 -3.87 6.17
N PRO A 50 3.74 -3.50 4.99
CA PRO A 50 2.72 -2.47 4.90
C PRO A 50 1.50 -2.86 5.74
N VAL A 51 1.01 -1.92 6.55
CA VAL A 51 -0.22 -2.11 7.33
C VAL A 51 -1.40 -1.73 6.43
N PRO A 52 -2.37 -2.63 6.19
CA PRO A 52 -3.55 -2.28 5.43
C PRO A 52 -4.29 -1.11 6.09
N GLU A 53 -4.61 -0.10 5.29
CA GLU A 53 -5.39 1.05 5.72
C GLU A 53 -6.84 0.91 5.25
N THR A 54 -7.76 1.43 6.05
CA THR A 54 -9.18 1.51 5.69
C THR A 54 -9.59 2.97 5.57
N ARG A 55 -10.18 3.34 4.42
CA ARG A 55 -10.66 4.70 4.18
C ARG A 55 -12.02 4.69 3.50
N GLU A 56 -12.82 5.71 3.81
CA GLU A 56 -14.02 6.01 3.05
C GLU A 56 -13.65 6.78 1.78
N VAL A 57 -14.15 6.32 0.64
CA VAL A 57 -13.95 6.92 -0.68
C VAL A 57 -15.29 7.02 -1.41
N TRP A 58 -15.34 7.85 -2.45
CA TRP A 58 -16.50 8.05 -3.29
C TRP A 58 -16.31 7.36 -4.64
N VAL A 59 -17.31 6.61 -5.09
CA VAL A 59 -17.28 5.90 -6.38
C VAL A 59 -18.49 6.33 -7.22
N ASN A 60 -18.24 6.64 -8.49
CA ASN A 60 -19.30 6.87 -9.47
C ASN A 60 -19.75 5.52 -10.06
N VAL A 61 -21.05 5.26 -10.02
CA VAL A 61 -21.66 4.04 -10.56
C VAL A 61 -22.31 4.37 -11.90
N TYR A 62 -22.05 3.55 -12.91
CA TYR A 62 -22.52 3.70 -14.29
C TYR A 62 -23.24 2.43 -14.76
N PRO A 63 -24.14 2.52 -15.76
CA PRO A 63 -24.84 1.34 -16.29
C PRO A 63 -23.91 0.35 -16.99
N HIS A 64 -22.76 0.82 -17.49
CA HIS A 64 -21.73 0.02 -18.16
C HIS A 64 -20.36 0.23 -17.51
N ARG A 65 -19.37 -0.60 -17.85
CA ARG A 65 -18.00 -0.46 -17.30
C ARG A 65 -17.30 0.73 -17.97
N HIS A 66 -17.18 1.84 -17.24
CA HIS A 66 -16.45 3.02 -17.71
C HIS A 66 -15.12 3.23 -17.00
N SER A 67 -15.05 3.04 -15.67
CA SER A 67 -13.86 3.36 -14.89
C SER A 67 -13.90 2.72 -13.51
N ASP A 68 -12.78 2.14 -13.07
CA ASP A 68 -12.58 1.57 -11.73
C ASP A 68 -11.94 2.61 -10.78
N GLN A 69 -12.43 3.87 -10.84
CA GLN A 69 -11.87 4.97 -10.06
C GLN A 69 -12.63 5.22 -8.75
N ALA A 70 -11.86 5.38 -7.67
CA ALA A 70 -12.32 5.88 -6.39
C ALA A 70 -11.74 7.26 -6.12
N TYR A 71 -12.50 8.12 -5.44
CA TYR A 71 -12.11 9.49 -5.14
C TYR A 71 -12.14 9.74 -3.63
N VAL A 72 -11.15 10.47 -3.12
CA VAL A 72 -11.08 10.82 -1.70
C VAL A 72 -12.24 11.73 -1.26
N THR A 73 -12.81 12.49 -2.19
CA THR A 73 -13.93 13.40 -1.90
C THR A 73 -15.06 13.25 -2.91
N ARG A 74 -16.29 13.54 -2.46
CA ARG A 74 -17.47 13.59 -3.33
C ARG A 74 -17.32 14.59 -4.48
N ASN A 75 -16.69 15.72 -4.22
CA ASN A 75 -16.46 16.74 -5.25
C ASN A 75 -15.48 16.25 -6.32
N GLY A 76 -14.42 15.54 -5.92
CA GLY A 76 -13.53 14.87 -6.87
C GLY A 76 -14.30 13.88 -7.76
N ALA A 77 -15.17 13.07 -7.14
CA ALA A 77 -16.05 12.16 -7.90
C ALA A 77 -16.99 12.91 -8.85
N ASN A 78 -17.56 14.05 -8.44
CA ASN A 78 -18.42 14.86 -9.31
C ASN A 78 -17.67 15.46 -10.50
N LEU A 79 -16.42 15.89 -10.31
CA LEU A 79 -15.60 16.44 -11.39
C LEU A 79 -15.20 15.37 -12.42
N GLY A 80 -14.99 14.14 -11.97
CA GLY A 80 -14.71 12.98 -12.83
C GLY A 80 -15.96 12.26 -13.36
N ALA A 81 -17.16 12.81 -13.15
CA ALA A 81 -18.40 12.14 -13.55
C ALA A 81 -18.66 12.25 -15.07
N LEU A 82 -19.09 11.14 -15.67
CA LEU A 82 -19.63 11.11 -17.04
C LEU A 82 -21.15 11.31 -17.04
N GLU A 83 -21.70 11.63 -18.22
CA GLU A 83 -23.12 12.00 -18.39
C GLU A 83 -24.11 10.90 -17.98
N ASP A 84 -23.71 9.63 -18.07
CA ASP A 84 -24.56 8.46 -17.78
C ASP A 84 -24.43 7.94 -16.34
N ARG A 85 -23.86 8.74 -15.43
CA ARG A 85 -23.72 8.36 -14.01
C ARG A 85 -25.08 8.08 -13.37
N ILE A 86 -25.24 6.88 -12.82
CA ILE A 86 -26.41 6.46 -12.05
C ILE A 86 -26.36 7.04 -10.63
N ALA A 87 -25.22 6.88 -9.97
CA ALA A 87 -25.06 7.26 -8.58
C ALA A 87 -23.62 7.65 -8.24
N CYS A 88 -23.45 8.36 -7.13
CA CYS A 88 -22.17 8.64 -6.50
C CYS A 88 -22.31 8.23 -5.03
N VAL A 89 -21.61 7.17 -4.65
CA VAL A 89 -21.81 6.49 -3.35
C VAL A 89 -20.52 6.47 -2.54
N PRO A 90 -20.60 6.65 -1.21
CA PRO A 90 -19.47 6.38 -0.34
C PRO A 90 -19.30 4.87 -0.17
N VAL A 91 -18.06 4.40 -0.22
CA VAL A 91 -17.68 3.01 0.08
C VAL A 91 -16.47 3.00 0.98
N THR A 92 -16.42 2.03 1.89
CA THR A 92 -15.24 1.79 2.71
C THR A 92 -14.37 0.74 2.03
N ILE A 93 -13.12 1.09 1.75
CA ILE A 93 -12.16 0.18 1.12
C ILE A 93 -10.95 -0.02 2.03
N THR A 94 -10.44 -1.25 2.02
CA THR A 94 -9.18 -1.61 2.68
C THR A 94 -8.13 -1.83 1.61
N PHE A 95 -6.97 -1.20 1.75
CA PHE A 95 -5.90 -1.22 0.75
C PHE A 95 -4.54 -1.14 1.41
N THR A 96 -3.50 -1.51 0.66
CA THR A 96 -2.12 -1.31 1.09
C THR A 96 -1.65 0.07 0.62
N PRO A 97 -1.09 0.92 1.50
CA PRO A 97 -0.51 2.21 1.08
C PRO A 97 0.47 2.03 -0.09
N GLY A 98 0.42 2.91 -1.08
CA GLY A 98 1.20 2.79 -2.31
C GLY A 98 0.56 1.98 -3.45
N GLU A 99 -0.57 1.28 -3.24
CA GLU A 99 -1.24 0.48 -4.29
C GLU A 99 -2.28 1.26 -5.13
N GLY A 100 -2.17 2.59 -5.21
CA GLY A 100 -2.95 3.38 -6.17
C GLY A 100 -4.06 4.28 -5.62
N LEU A 101 -4.12 4.51 -4.31
CA LEU A 101 -4.92 5.59 -3.71
C LEU A 101 -4.09 6.80 -3.25
N ASP A 102 -2.79 6.77 -3.53
CA ASP A 102 -1.93 7.92 -3.36
C ASP A 102 -2.09 8.80 -4.60
N HIS A 103 -2.89 9.86 -4.47
CA HIS A 103 -2.56 11.24 -4.82
C HIS A 103 -3.76 12.12 -4.41
N GLY A 104 -3.53 12.95 -3.39
CA GLY A 104 -4.35 14.14 -3.14
C GLY A 104 -4.09 15.22 -4.18
#